data_AF-A0A7J6XFY2-F1
#
_entry.id   AF-A0A7J6XFY2-F1
#
_cell.length_a   1.000
_cell.length_b   1.000
_cell.length_c   1.000
_cell.angle_alpha   90.00
_cell.angle_beta   90.00
_cell.angle_gamma   90.00
#
_symmetry.space_group_name_H-M   'P 1'
#
loop_
_entity.id
_entity.type
_entity.pdbx_description
1 polymer ?
#
loop_
_entity_poly.entity_id
_entity_poly.type
_entity_poly.pdbx_seq_one_letter_code
_entity_poly.pdbx_strand_id
1 'polypeptide(L)'
;MSGRRNIDYSRPEEEEDCLLHLVKTKAEEDQLFDVVDKRNDDILQHQEAAVRIIRTAISCLQTDSANRPSMSMAVNILEGLVDIETISDYSFLTWTPMERPRRVDASSSTTPLPVTLMK
;
A
#
# COMPACT_ATOMS: atom_id res chain seq x y z
N MET A 1 0.05 11.36 -9.85
CA MET A 1 -0.23 11.10 -8.41
C MET A 1 -1.69 11.45 -8.14
N SER A 2 -2.42 10.77 -7.24
CA SER A 2 -3.89 10.86 -7.16
C SER A 2 -4.46 12.13 -6.50
N GLY A 3 -3.66 12.83 -5.67
CA GLY A 3 -4.11 14.04 -4.96
C GLY A 3 -5.21 13.81 -3.91
N ARG A 4 -5.61 12.56 -3.66
CA ARG A 4 -6.66 12.17 -2.70
C ARG A 4 -6.05 11.78 -1.35
N ARG A 5 -6.78 12.03 -0.26
CA ARG A 5 -6.45 11.47 1.06
C ARG A 5 -6.69 9.96 1.05
N ASN A 6 -5.93 9.22 1.86
CA ASN A 6 -6.11 7.77 1.98
C ASN A 6 -7.49 7.41 2.52
N ILE A 7 -7.94 8.11 3.57
CA ILE A 7 -9.26 8.00 4.18
C ILE A 7 -9.90 9.39 4.15
N ASP A 8 -11.17 9.47 3.77
CA ASP A 8 -11.93 10.72 3.77
C ASP A 8 -13.12 10.64 4.73
N TYR A 9 -12.93 11.10 5.97
CA TYR A 9 -13.98 11.13 6.99
C TYR A 9 -15.11 12.15 6.71
N SER A 10 -15.02 12.92 5.62
CA SER A 10 -16.07 13.87 5.25
C SER A 10 -17.24 13.24 4.47
N ARG A 11 -17.11 11.95 4.11
CA ARG A 11 -18.10 11.17 3.35
C ARG A 11 -18.75 10.08 4.22
N PRO A 12 -19.99 9.65 3.90
CA PRO A 12 -20.71 8.67 4.70
C PRO A 12 -19.97 7.31 4.76
N GLU A 13 -20.02 6.65 5.92
CA GLU A 13 -19.31 5.39 6.22
C GLU A 13 -19.70 4.20 5.31
N GLU A 14 -20.79 4.35 4.55
CA GLU A 14 -21.38 3.35 3.66
C GLU A 14 -20.75 3.35 2.25
N GLU A 15 -20.03 4.41 1.88
CA GLU A 15 -19.15 4.40 0.71
C GLU A 15 -17.81 3.81 1.17
N GLU A 16 -17.36 2.70 0.59
CA GLU A 16 -16.02 2.12 0.78
C GLU A 16 -14.95 3.08 0.20
N ASP A 17 -14.84 4.28 0.79
CA ASP A 17 -14.27 5.49 0.18
C ASP A 17 -12.77 5.66 0.39
N CYS A 18 -12.09 4.58 0.75
CA CYS A 18 -10.65 4.58 0.88
C CYS A 18 -10.01 4.61 -0.52
N LEU A 19 -8.92 5.38 -0.66
CA LEU A 19 -8.14 5.41 -1.90
C LEU A 19 -7.71 4.00 -2.34
N LEU A 20 -7.45 3.11 -1.38
CA LEU A 20 -7.07 1.71 -1.66
C LEU A 20 -8.18 0.93 -2.38
N HIS A 21 -9.45 1.15 -2.03
CA HIS A 21 -10.57 0.50 -2.72
C HIS A 21 -10.63 0.98 -4.18
N LEU A 22 -10.57 2.29 -4.44
CA LEU A 22 -10.53 2.82 -5.79
C LEU A 22 -9.34 2.26 -6.59
N VAL A 23 -8.14 2.24 -5.98
CA VAL A 23 -6.93 1.70 -6.62
C VAL A 23 -7.13 0.23 -6.98
N LYS A 24 -7.71 -0.56 -6.08
CA LYS A 24 -8.04 -1.97 -6.33
C LYS A 24 -8.95 -2.13 -7.53
N THR A 25 -10.11 -1.46 -7.53
CA THR A 25 -11.08 -1.52 -8.64
C THR A 25 -10.42 -1.14 -9.96
N LYS A 26 -9.66 -0.04 -9.98
CA LYS A 26 -8.96 0.41 -11.19
C LYS A 26 -7.79 -0.47 -11.61
N ALA A 27 -7.16 -1.19 -10.69
CA ALA A 27 -6.14 -2.18 -11.02
C ALA A 27 -6.77 -3.41 -11.70
N GLU A 28 -7.88 -3.90 -11.16
CA GLU A 28 -8.63 -5.05 -11.69
C GLU A 28 -9.25 -4.75 -13.07
N GLU A 29 -9.61 -3.50 -13.33
CA GLU A 29 -10.13 -3.02 -14.63
C GLU A 29 -9.03 -2.67 -15.65
N ASP A 30 -7.74 -2.79 -15.30
CA ASP A 30 -6.59 -2.28 -16.07
C ASP A 30 -6.70 -0.78 -16.44
N GLN A 31 -7.31 0.01 -15.54
CA GLN A 31 -7.58 1.44 -15.68
C GLN A 31 -6.82 2.27 -14.64
N LEU A 32 -5.61 1.84 -14.24
CA LEU A 32 -4.82 2.49 -13.19
C LEU A 32 -4.58 3.99 -13.43
N PHE A 33 -4.52 4.42 -14.69
CA PHE A 33 -4.35 5.82 -15.03
C PHE A 33 -5.52 6.70 -14.55
N ASP A 34 -6.73 6.16 -14.39
CA ASP A 34 -7.89 6.91 -13.87
C ASP A 34 -7.75 7.31 -12.40
N VAL A 35 -6.82 6.71 -11.67
CA VAL A 35 -6.50 7.09 -10.29
C VAL A 35 -5.70 8.40 -10.24
N VAL A 36 -5.05 8.79 -11.33
CA VAL A 36 -4.17 9.97 -11.39
C VAL A 36 -4.98 11.26 -11.35
N ASP A 37 -4.48 12.24 -10.60
CA ASP A 37 -4.99 13.62 -10.64
C ASP A 37 -4.73 14.25 -12.02
N LYS A 38 -5.80 14.62 -12.70
CA LYS A 38 -5.77 15.15 -14.07
C LYS A 38 -5.40 16.64 -14.14
N ARG A 39 -5.02 17.27 -13.02
CA ARG A 39 -4.58 18.68 -12.96
C ARG A 39 -3.12 18.89 -13.35
N ASN A 40 -2.35 17.83 -13.62
CA ASN A 40 -0.94 17.90 -13.97
C ASN A 40 -0.70 17.38 -15.39
N ASP A 41 -0.46 18.32 -16.32
CA ASP A 41 -0.26 18.03 -17.75
C ASP A 41 0.97 17.15 -18.02
N ASP A 42 2.04 17.29 -17.24
CA ASP A 42 3.24 16.46 -17.40
C ASP A 42 2.92 14.99 -17.14
N ILE A 43 2.12 14.71 -16.11
CA ILE A 43 1.71 13.34 -15.79
C ILE A 43 0.74 12.79 -16.86
N LEU A 44 -0.10 13.66 -17.44
CA LEU A 44 -1.00 13.28 -18.52
C LEU A 44 -0.26 12.88 -19.81
N GLN A 45 0.88 13.51 -20.09
CA GLN A 45 1.76 13.17 -21.20
C GLN A 45 2.56 11.88 -20.95
N HIS A 46 2.82 11.53 -19.69
CA HIS A 46 3.65 10.38 -19.29
C HIS A 46 2.82 9.28 -18.61
N GLN A 47 1.76 8.81 -19.28
CA GLN A 47 0.81 7.85 -18.70
C GLN A 47 1.47 6.55 -18.24
N GLU A 48 2.38 6.00 -19.05
CA GLU A 48 3.09 4.75 -18.71
C GLU A 48 3.92 4.90 -17.43
N ALA A 49 4.61 6.04 -17.28
CA ALA A 49 5.36 6.35 -16.06
C ALA A 49 4.42 6.49 -14.86
N ALA A 50 3.27 7.15 -15.04
CA ALA A 50 2.27 7.28 -13.99
C ALA A 50 1.72 5.91 -13.54
N VAL A 51 1.40 5.03 -14.48
CA VAL A 51 0.96 3.66 -14.19
C VAL A 51 2.06 2.85 -13.50
N ARG A 52 3.32 2.98 -13.92
CA ARG A 52 4.47 2.34 -13.28
C ARG A 52 4.63 2.77 -11.82
N ILE A 53 4.49 4.06 -11.53
CA ILE A 53 4.52 4.60 -10.16
C ILE A 53 3.40 3.98 -9.32
N ILE A 54 2.17 3.90 -9.87
CA ILE A 54 1.03 3.31 -9.16
C ILE A 54 1.26 1.82 -8.89
N ARG A 55 1.72 1.05 -9.88
CA ARG A 55 2.09 -0.38 -9.69
C ARG A 55 3.16 -0.54 -8.62
N THR A 56 4.15 0.35 -8.59
CA THR A 56 5.18 0.37 -7.55
C THR A 56 4.57 0.60 -6.18
N ALA A 57 3.70 1.60 -6.04
CA ALA A 57 2.99 1.85 -4.79
C ALA A 57 2.16 0.64 -4.34
N ILE A 58 1.45 -0.03 -5.27
CA ILE A 58 0.67 -1.24 -4.98
C ILE A 58 1.58 -2.36 -4.47
N SER A 59 2.74 -2.60 -5.09
CA SER A 59 3.68 -3.64 -4.63
C SER A 59 4.19 -3.40 -3.20
N CYS A 60 4.36 -2.13 -2.80
CA CYS A 60 4.78 -1.77 -1.44
C CYS A 60 3.70 -2.04 -0.37
N LEU A 61 2.43 -2.20 -0.78
CA LEU A 61 1.29 -2.36 0.12
C LEU A 61 0.93 -3.82 0.41
N GLN A 62 1.68 -4.79 -0.13
CA GLN A 62 1.40 -6.20 0.09
C GLN A 62 1.40 -6.58 1.57
N THR A 63 0.46 -7.45 1.97
CA THR A 63 0.32 -7.90 3.36
C THR A 63 1.59 -8.56 3.87
N ASP A 64 2.15 -9.49 3.10
CA ASP A 64 3.41 -10.15 3.41
C ASP A 64 4.59 -9.23 3.08
N SER A 65 5.41 -8.94 4.08
CA SER A 65 6.62 -8.12 3.93
C SER A 65 7.66 -8.73 2.99
N ALA A 66 7.68 -10.06 2.81
CA ALA A 66 8.64 -10.71 1.93
C ALA A 66 8.41 -10.39 0.44
N ASN A 67 7.17 -10.06 0.08
CA ASN A 67 6.82 -9.71 -1.30
C ASN A 67 7.02 -8.21 -1.59
N ARG A 68 7.12 -7.38 -0.56
CA ARG A 68 7.36 -5.94 -0.72
C ARG A 68 8.76 -5.70 -1.29
N PRO A 69 8.92 -4.79 -2.27
CA PRO A 69 10.23 -4.44 -2.76
C PRO A 69 11.06 -3.77 -1.66
N SER A 70 12.36 -4.03 -1.65
CA SER A 70 13.30 -3.21 -0.87
C SER A 70 13.29 -1.76 -1.39
N MET A 71 13.71 -0.80 -0.57
CA MET A 71 13.80 0.60 -1.02
C MET A 71 14.67 0.77 -2.27
N SER A 72 15.78 0.03 -2.37
CA SER A 72 16.63 0.06 -3.56
C SER A 72 15.91 -0.50 -4.79
N MET A 73 15.14 -1.57 -4.63
CA MET A 73 14.35 -2.15 -5.72
C MET A 73 13.27 -1.17 -6.18
N ALA A 74 12.55 -0.54 -5.24
CA ALA A 74 11.53 0.45 -5.55
C ALA A 74 12.10 1.64 -6.36
N VAL A 75 13.29 2.14 -6.00
CA VAL A 75 13.96 3.20 -6.76
C VAL A 75 14.34 2.73 -8.16
N ASN A 76 14.94 1.54 -8.29
CA ASN A 76 15.31 0.99 -9.61
C ASN A 76 14.09 0.83 -10.52
N ILE A 77 12.94 0.43 -9.97
CA ILE A 77 11.67 0.34 -10.70
C ILE A 77 11.21 1.73 -11.15
N LEU A 78 11.23 2.72 -10.26
CA LEU A 78 10.81 4.09 -10.55
C LEU A 78 11.69 4.76 -11.61
N GLU A 79 12.99 4.44 -11.62
CA GLU A 79 13.95 4.90 -12.63
C GLU A 79 13.85 4.12 -13.96
N GLY A 80 13.01 3.07 -14.02
CA GLY A 80 12.83 2.24 -15.20
C GLY A 80 13.99 1.27 -15.47
N LEU A 81 14.84 1.03 -14.48
CA LEU A 81 15.96 0.08 -14.56
C LEU A 81 15.52 -1.37 -14.39
N VAL A 82 14.39 -1.58 -13.69
CA VAL A 82 13.81 -2.90 -13.40
C VAL A 82 12.30 -2.84 -13.64
N ASP A 83 11.74 -3.91 -14.19
CA ASP A 83 10.30 -4.06 -14.34
C ASP A 83 9.66 -4.66 -13.08
N ILE A 84 8.40 -4.30 -12.85
CA ILE A 84 7.60 -4.86 -11.77
C ILE A 84 7.09 -6.25 -12.15
N GLU A 85 7.19 -7.19 -11.22
CA GLU A 85 6.49 -8.47 -11.33
C GLU A 85 4.97 -8.25 -11.41
N THR A 86 4.32 -8.98 -12.30
CA THR A 86 2.87 -8.88 -12.49
C THR A 86 2.12 -9.25 -11.21
N ILE A 87 1.41 -8.27 -10.65
CA ILE A 87 0.51 -8.47 -9.51
C ILE A 87 -0.83 -8.99 -10.05
N SER A 88 -1.20 -10.21 -9.67
CA SER A 88 -2.46 -10.83 -10.08
C SER A 88 -3.53 -10.81 -8.98
N ASP A 89 -3.12 -10.70 -7.72
CA ASP A 89 -4.03 -10.64 -6.57
C ASP A 89 -3.94 -9.26 -5.90
N TYR A 90 -5.04 -8.52 -5.91
CA TYR A 90 -5.19 -7.21 -5.26
C TYR A 90 -6.03 -7.29 -3.98
N SER A 91 -6.29 -8.50 -3.46
CA SER A 91 -7.08 -8.73 -2.23
C SER A 91 -6.50 -7.98 -1.02
N PHE A 92 -5.19 -7.77 -0.97
CA PHE A 92 -4.50 -7.03 0.08
C PHE A 92 -4.82 -5.53 0.11
N LEU A 93 -5.42 -4.98 -0.94
CA LEU A 93 -5.91 -3.59 -0.95
C LEU A 93 -7.32 -3.46 -0.35
N THR A 94 -7.97 -4.57 0.01
CA THR A 94 -9.27 -4.50 0.69
C THR A 94 -9.09 -3.96 2.09
N TRP A 95 -9.84 -2.89 2.39
CA TRP A 95 -9.91 -2.39 3.75
C TRP A 95 -10.68 -3.40 4.59
N THR A 96 -9.98 -4.11 5.48
CA THR A 96 -10.63 -4.80 6.60
C THR A 96 -10.70 -3.81 7.76
N PRO A 97 -11.86 -3.61 8.40
CA PRO A 97 -11.92 -2.84 9.64
C PRO A 97 -10.95 -3.48 10.62
N MET A 98 -9.83 -2.81 10.88
CA MET A 98 -8.83 -3.28 11.81
C MET A 98 -9.52 -3.43 13.17
N GLU A 99 -9.65 -4.66 13.67
CA GLU A 99 -9.98 -4.85 15.07
C GLU A 99 -8.91 -4.09 15.86
N ARG A 100 -9.34 -3.00 16.52
CA ARG A 100 -8.47 -2.21 17.38
C ARG A 100 -7.75 -3.19 18.29
N PRO A 101 -6.40 -3.19 18.35
CA PRO A 101 -5.69 -4.03 19.30
C PRO A 101 -6.32 -3.82 20.66
N ARG A 102 -6.87 -4.89 21.25
CA ARG A 102 -7.38 -4.84 22.62
C ARG A 102 -6.25 -4.24 23.45
N ARG A 103 -6.56 -3.15 24.15
CA ARG A 103 -5.64 -2.49 25.08
C ARG A 103 -5.00 -3.60 25.89
N VAL A 104 -3.69 -3.79 25.75
CA VAL A 104 -2.97 -4.66 26.66
C VAL A 104 -2.90 -3.85 27.94
N ASP A 105 -3.82 -4.09 28.86
CA ASP A 105 -3.74 -3.49 30.19
C ASP A 105 -2.41 -3.97 30.78
N ALA A 106 -1.55 -3.01 31.11
CA ALA A 106 -0.25 -3.23 31.73
C ALA A 106 -0.44 -3.72 33.17
N SER A 107 -0.95 -4.93 33.32
CA SER A 107 -1.13 -5.61 34.59
C SER A 107 -1.29 -7.11 34.36
N SER A 108 -0.24 -7.78 33.88
CA SER A 108 0.16 -9.12 34.36
C SER A 108 1.32 -9.71 33.55
N SER A 109 2.29 -10.23 34.30
CA SER A 109 3.36 -11.16 33.91
C SER A 109 4.54 -10.64 33.07
N THR A 110 5.49 -10.01 33.76
CA THR A 110 6.91 -10.16 33.40
C THR A 110 7.36 -11.56 33.85
N THR A 111 7.66 -12.46 32.94
CA THR A 111 8.51 -13.62 33.24
C THR A 111 9.97 -13.17 33.16
N PRO A 112 10.80 -13.38 34.19
CA PRO A 112 12.22 -13.07 34.09
C PRO A 112 12.94 -14.08 33.19
N LEU A 113 13.85 -13.59 32.35
CA LEU A 113 14.77 -14.41 31.57
C LEU A 113 15.79 -15.10 32.51
N PRO A 114 16.16 -16.37 32.27
CA PRO A 114 17.19 -17.03 33.05
C PRO A 114 18.56 -16.47 32.66
N VAL A 115 19.34 -16.02 33.66
CA VAL A 115 20.72 -15.57 33.46
C VAL A 115 21.62 -16.81 33.41
N THR A 116 22.08 -17.18 32.23
CA THR A 116 23.08 -18.25 32.06
C THR A 116 24.46 -17.71 32.43
N LEU A 117 25.04 -18.23 33.51
CA LEU A 117 26.41 -17.94 33.93
C LEU A 117 27.40 -18.66 33.00
N MET A 118 28.12 -17.91 32.15
CA MET A 118 29.28 -18.44 31.45
C MET A 118 30.48 -18.56 32.41
N LYS A 119 31.22 -19.65 32.21
CA LYS A 119 32.25 -20.26 33.04
C LYS A 119 33.45 -19.37 33.35
#